data_AF-A0A353R836-F1
#
_entry.id   AF-A0A353R836-F1
#
_cell.length_a   1.000
_cell.length_b   1.000
_cell.length_c   1.000
_cell.angle_alpha   90.00
_cell.angle_beta   90.00
_cell.angle_gamma   90.00
#
_symmetry.space_group_name_H-M   'P 1'
#
loop_
_entity.id
_entity.type
_entity.pdbx_description
1 polymer ?
#
loop_
_entity_poly.entity_id
_entity_poly.type
_entity_poly.pdbx_seq_one_letter_code
_entity_poly.pdbx_strand_id
1 'polypeptide(L)'
;GYDLNYLSEKDSLIVLKSEDEKAQVILSARYQAKVFTSTANGPEGRSHGFVNYKFFDAGVVDEHMNGFGGENRLWLGPEGGEYSIFFEPGKEQVYANWHTPKAIDIEKWEVRDATTGSATFTKEMSLQNYKGNHLQIAAERTVSLITGSEIATTLGISIPENVGAVAYSTENRITNQNNFEWTPETGTVCIWMLDMFIPSDSAVTIIPYHTGEETELGKVATSDYFGQIPADRLIDENGILYFKTDGRARGKLWMNAKRTTTVAGNYDPVSGRLTIVTFDAVPEAVYLNQEWNPERNPLTGDALNAYN
;
A
#
# COMPACT_ATOMS: atom_id res chain seq x y z
N GLY A 1 -18.08 5.27 -13.23
CA GLY A 1 -19.42 5.76 -12.80
C GLY A 1 -20.01 4.91 -11.69
N TYR A 2 -20.10 3.59 -11.91
CA TYR A 2 -20.66 2.63 -10.95
C TYR A 2 -20.09 2.77 -9.52
N ASP A 3 -18.77 2.70 -9.36
CA ASP A 3 -18.13 2.74 -8.03
C ASP A 3 -18.38 4.05 -7.29
N LEU A 4 -18.40 5.19 -8.01
CA LEU A 4 -18.73 6.48 -7.43
C LEU A 4 -20.15 6.48 -6.84
N ASN A 5 -21.12 5.99 -7.61
CA ASN A 5 -22.51 5.92 -7.15
C ASN A 5 -22.63 4.96 -5.96
N TYR A 6 -22.06 3.76 -6.07
CA TYR A 6 -22.12 2.74 -5.03
C TYR A 6 -21.48 3.24 -3.71
N LEU A 7 -20.28 3.81 -3.77
CA LEU A 7 -19.56 4.28 -2.59
C LEU A 7 -20.20 5.53 -1.96
N SER A 8 -20.87 6.38 -2.76
CA SER A 8 -21.56 7.58 -2.26
C SER A 8 -22.76 7.23 -1.37
N GLU A 9 -23.31 6.03 -1.49
CA GLU A 9 -24.34 5.53 -0.57
C GLU A 9 -23.76 5.13 0.79
N LYS A 10 -22.45 4.89 0.88
CA LYS A 10 -21.77 4.38 2.08
C LYS A 10 -21.00 5.48 2.83
N ASP A 11 -20.51 6.49 2.12
CA ASP A 11 -19.71 7.57 2.69
C ASP A 11 -19.84 8.89 1.91
N SER A 12 -19.44 10.00 2.56
CA SER A 12 -19.19 11.27 1.91
C SER A 12 -17.81 11.25 1.25
N LEU A 13 -17.79 10.99 -0.06
CA LEU A 13 -16.56 10.88 -0.84
C LEU A 13 -15.97 12.25 -1.21
N ILE A 14 -14.65 12.27 -1.38
CA ILE A 14 -13.93 13.35 -2.06
C ILE A 14 -13.51 12.81 -3.43
N VAL A 15 -13.77 13.55 -4.50
CA VAL A 15 -13.40 13.15 -5.87
C VAL A 15 -12.44 14.17 -6.43
N LEU A 16 -11.19 13.77 -6.62
CA LEU A 16 -10.22 14.56 -7.36
C LEU A 16 -10.46 14.40 -8.86
N LYS A 17 -10.30 15.47 -9.64
CA LYS A 17 -10.56 15.49 -11.08
C LYS A 17 -9.54 16.36 -11.82
N SER A 18 -9.13 15.89 -13.00
CA SER A 18 -8.45 16.74 -13.98
C SER A 18 -9.40 17.80 -14.56
N GLU A 19 -8.84 18.82 -15.20
CA GLU A 19 -9.62 19.89 -15.85
C GLU A 19 -10.59 19.36 -16.92
N ASP A 20 -10.20 18.31 -17.65
CA ASP A 20 -11.04 17.63 -18.65
C ASP A 20 -11.99 16.57 -18.05
N GLU A 21 -11.96 16.41 -16.73
CA GLU A 21 -12.69 15.43 -15.92
C GLU A 21 -12.47 13.96 -16.30
N LYS A 22 -11.48 13.65 -17.15
CA LYS A 22 -11.19 12.26 -17.54
C LYS A 22 -10.43 11.51 -16.45
N ALA A 23 -9.39 12.10 -15.90
CA ALA A 23 -8.66 11.54 -14.77
C ALA A 23 -9.45 11.85 -13.49
N GLN A 24 -9.94 10.82 -12.81
CA GLN A 24 -10.66 10.97 -11.55
C GLN A 24 -10.14 10.00 -10.50
N VAL A 25 -10.13 10.43 -9.23
CA VAL A 25 -9.67 9.63 -8.10
C VAL A 25 -10.67 9.77 -6.94
N ILE A 26 -11.18 8.65 -6.44
CA ILE A 26 -12.15 8.61 -5.34
C ILE A 26 -11.41 8.38 -4.02
N LEU A 27 -11.61 9.29 -3.08
CA LEU A 27 -11.02 9.26 -1.75
C LEU A 27 -12.11 9.16 -0.69
N SER A 28 -11.76 8.60 0.47
CA SER A 28 -12.64 8.57 1.64
C SER A 28 -11.89 8.82 2.94
N ALA A 29 -12.34 9.83 3.67
CA ALA A 29 -11.87 10.10 5.03
C ALA A 29 -12.32 9.00 6.02
N ARG A 30 -13.54 8.47 5.84
CA ARG A 30 -14.11 7.44 6.73
C ARG A 30 -13.34 6.14 6.67
N TYR A 31 -12.92 5.73 5.48
CA TYR A 31 -12.17 4.52 5.25
C TYR A 31 -10.68 4.84 5.19
N GLN A 32 -10.15 5.42 6.26
CA GLN A 32 -8.72 5.61 6.48
C GLN A 32 -8.00 6.49 5.44
N ALA A 33 -8.62 7.60 5.02
CA ALA A 33 -8.05 8.51 4.02
C ALA A 33 -7.57 7.80 2.74
N LYS A 34 -8.18 6.66 2.39
CA LYS A 34 -7.71 5.81 1.30
C LYS A 34 -8.08 6.38 -0.06
N VAL A 35 -7.32 5.95 -1.06
CA VAL A 35 -7.77 5.99 -2.45
C VAL A 35 -8.55 4.71 -2.70
N PHE A 36 -9.83 4.81 -3.00
CA PHE A 36 -10.65 3.64 -3.35
C PHE A 36 -10.32 3.14 -4.75
N THR A 37 -10.42 4.03 -5.72
CA THR A 37 -10.11 3.75 -7.12
C THR A 37 -9.87 5.04 -7.88
N SER A 38 -9.15 4.91 -8.99
CA SER A 38 -8.98 5.90 -10.03
C SER A 38 -9.62 5.45 -11.35
N THR A 39 -9.75 6.39 -12.29
CA THR A 39 -10.13 6.11 -13.69
C THR A 39 -9.52 7.15 -14.64
N ALA A 40 -9.22 6.72 -15.86
CA ALA A 40 -8.63 7.57 -16.92
C ALA A 40 -9.65 8.09 -17.95
N ASN A 41 -10.95 7.80 -17.79
CA ASN A 41 -11.98 8.20 -18.76
C ASN A 41 -13.31 8.62 -18.09
N GLY A 42 -13.21 9.25 -16.93
CA GLY A 42 -14.35 9.81 -16.21
C GLY A 42 -15.43 8.78 -15.86
N PRO A 43 -16.71 9.18 -15.81
CA PRO A 43 -17.81 8.29 -15.44
C PRO A 43 -17.97 7.04 -16.32
N GLU A 44 -17.54 7.10 -17.58
CA GLU A 44 -17.58 6.00 -18.55
C GLU A 44 -16.34 5.09 -18.48
N GLY A 45 -15.33 5.49 -17.72
CA GLY A 45 -14.10 4.73 -17.54
C GLY A 45 -14.24 3.55 -16.60
N ARG A 46 -13.26 2.65 -16.69
CA ARG A 46 -13.08 1.54 -15.74
C ARG A 46 -12.42 2.04 -14.47
N SER A 47 -12.81 1.47 -13.34
CA SER A 47 -12.08 1.57 -12.08
C SER A 47 -10.80 0.75 -12.14
N HIS A 48 -9.72 1.26 -11.57
CA HIS A 48 -8.44 0.58 -11.51
C HIS A 48 -8.17 -0.12 -10.16
N GLY A 49 -8.71 0.43 -9.07
CA GLY A 49 -8.63 -0.12 -7.72
C GLY A 49 -9.59 -1.26 -7.47
N PHE A 50 -9.23 -2.15 -6.54
CA PHE A 50 -10.11 -3.19 -6.06
C PHE A 50 -11.05 -2.66 -4.97
N VAL A 51 -12.36 -2.75 -5.20
CA VAL A 51 -13.40 -2.46 -4.20
C VAL A 51 -14.07 -3.76 -3.76
N ASN A 52 -14.09 -4.03 -2.45
CA ASN A 52 -14.66 -5.27 -1.92
C ASN A 52 -16.16 -5.16 -1.63
N TYR A 53 -16.98 -5.14 -2.69
CA TYR A 53 -18.44 -5.04 -2.61
C TYR A 53 -19.07 -6.02 -1.63
N LYS A 54 -18.59 -7.28 -1.63
CA LYS A 54 -19.10 -8.33 -0.73
C LYS A 54 -18.95 -7.96 0.74
N PHE A 55 -17.83 -7.36 1.11
CA PHE A 55 -17.59 -6.95 2.50
C PHE A 55 -18.44 -5.74 2.89
N PHE A 56 -18.56 -4.75 1.98
CA PHE A 56 -19.46 -3.61 2.19
C PHE A 56 -20.91 -4.02 2.39
N ASP A 57 -21.41 -4.94 1.56
CA ASP A 57 -22.82 -5.37 1.58
C ASP A 57 -23.12 -6.32 2.74
N ALA A 58 -22.12 -7.01 3.27
CA ALA A 58 -22.27 -7.82 4.48
C ALA A 58 -22.62 -6.96 5.71
N GLY A 59 -22.22 -5.68 5.72
CA GLY A 59 -22.51 -4.76 6.83
C GLY A 59 -21.90 -5.19 8.17
N VAL A 60 -20.89 -6.05 8.12
CA VAL A 60 -20.19 -6.57 9.31
C VAL A 60 -18.98 -5.69 9.64
N VAL A 61 -18.64 -5.65 10.93
CA VAL A 61 -17.35 -5.16 11.40
C VAL A 61 -16.59 -6.39 11.90
N ASP A 62 -15.51 -6.72 11.23
CA ASP A 62 -14.63 -7.84 11.56
C ASP A 62 -13.67 -7.41 12.69
N GLU A 63 -13.42 -8.30 13.64
CA GLU A 63 -12.57 -8.00 14.80
C GLU A 63 -11.08 -7.99 14.47
N HIS A 64 -10.66 -8.69 13.41
CA HIS A 64 -9.29 -8.82 12.99
C HIS A 64 -8.94 -7.71 11.98
N MET A 65 -9.72 -7.58 10.90
CA MET A 65 -9.50 -6.56 9.87
C MET A 65 -10.70 -6.34 8.96
N ASN A 66 -10.98 -5.08 8.63
CA ASN A 66 -12.08 -4.70 7.77
C ASN A 66 -11.61 -4.43 6.33
N GLY A 67 -11.59 -5.50 5.52
CA GLY A 67 -11.02 -5.52 4.17
C GLY A 67 -11.89 -4.87 3.07
N PHE A 68 -12.14 -3.57 3.13
CA PHE A 68 -12.95 -2.82 2.14
C PHE A 68 -12.30 -2.70 0.73
N GLY A 69 -11.06 -3.14 0.56
CA GLY A 69 -10.26 -2.87 -0.65
C GLY A 69 -9.63 -1.47 -0.65
N GLY A 70 -9.23 -0.99 -1.82
CA GLY A 70 -8.63 0.32 -2.04
C GLY A 70 -7.39 0.26 -2.91
N GLU A 71 -7.35 1.09 -3.95
CA GLU A 71 -6.20 1.22 -4.84
C GLU A 71 -4.91 1.60 -4.12
N ASN A 72 -4.99 2.46 -3.09
CA ASN A 72 -3.87 2.78 -2.21
C ASN A 72 -4.37 3.11 -0.81
N ARG A 73 -3.81 2.43 0.19
CA ARG A 73 -4.16 2.55 1.60
C ARG A 73 -2.89 2.73 2.42
N LEU A 74 -2.88 3.71 3.32
CA LEU A 74 -1.84 3.82 4.34
C LEU A 74 -1.95 2.63 5.29
N TRP A 75 -0.86 2.10 5.77
CA TRP A 75 -0.83 1.12 6.85
C TRP A 75 0.30 1.50 7.79
N LEU A 76 0.24 0.98 9.01
CA LEU A 76 1.35 1.10 9.94
C LEU A 76 1.86 -0.29 10.27
N GLY A 77 3.17 -0.38 10.42
CA GLY A 77 3.87 -1.56 10.89
C GLY A 77 4.71 -1.25 12.13
N PRO A 78 5.35 -2.27 12.70
CA PRO A 78 5.37 -3.62 12.16
C PRO A 78 4.11 -4.42 12.50
N GLU A 79 3.70 -5.32 11.60
CA GLU A 79 2.58 -6.25 11.87
C GLU A 79 2.93 -7.26 12.96
N GLY A 80 4.14 -7.81 12.94
CA GLY A 80 4.64 -8.76 13.93
C GLY A 80 5.94 -8.31 14.59
N GLY A 81 6.63 -9.23 15.25
CA GLY A 81 7.89 -8.98 15.92
C GLY A 81 7.75 -8.22 17.25
N GLU A 82 8.87 -7.90 17.88
CA GLU A 82 8.90 -7.27 19.21
C GLU A 82 8.30 -5.86 19.26
N TYR A 83 8.17 -5.19 18.12
CA TYR A 83 7.61 -3.83 18.04
C TYR A 83 6.18 -3.81 17.50
N SER A 84 5.55 -4.97 17.30
CA SER A 84 4.22 -5.05 16.71
C SER A 84 3.22 -4.13 17.40
N ILE A 85 2.35 -3.51 16.62
CA ILE A 85 1.18 -2.75 17.10
C ILE A 85 -0.15 -3.52 16.91
N PHE A 86 -0.07 -4.81 16.56
CA PHE A 86 -1.23 -5.65 16.22
C PHE A 86 -1.48 -6.77 17.24
N PHE A 87 -0.58 -6.95 18.20
CA PHE A 87 -0.66 -7.98 19.23
C PHE A 87 -0.55 -7.35 20.61
N GLU A 88 -1.37 -7.80 21.55
CA GLU A 88 -1.21 -7.42 22.96
C GLU A 88 0.14 -7.94 23.50
N PRO A 89 0.79 -7.23 24.44
CA PRO A 89 2.05 -7.67 25.02
C PRO A 89 2.01 -9.10 25.57
N GLY A 90 2.97 -9.93 25.13
CA GLY A 90 3.13 -11.31 25.59
C GLY A 90 2.17 -12.33 24.98
N LYS A 91 1.26 -11.93 24.08
CA LYS A 91 0.42 -12.87 23.33
C LYS A 91 1.18 -13.52 22.19
N GLU A 92 0.91 -14.81 21.97
CA GLU A 92 1.45 -15.53 20.82
C GLU A 92 1.01 -14.83 19.51
N GLN A 93 1.97 -14.62 18.59
CA GLN A 93 1.73 -13.95 17.32
C GLN A 93 1.08 -14.89 16.30
N VAL A 94 -0.19 -15.22 16.56
CA VAL A 94 -1.05 -16.06 15.73
C VAL A 94 -2.33 -15.32 15.39
N TYR A 95 -3.04 -15.75 14.34
CA TYR A 95 -4.20 -15.04 13.79
C TYR A 95 -5.26 -14.71 14.84
N ALA A 96 -5.52 -15.63 15.77
CA ALA A 96 -6.51 -15.45 16.83
C ALA A 96 -6.23 -14.27 17.78
N ASN A 97 -4.97 -13.80 17.87
CA ASN A 97 -4.58 -12.65 18.69
C ASN A 97 -4.24 -11.41 17.85
N TRP A 98 -4.34 -11.50 16.53
CA TRP A 98 -3.95 -10.42 15.62
C TRP A 98 -5.12 -9.47 15.42
N HIS A 99 -4.93 -8.19 15.72
CA HIS A 99 -5.98 -7.18 15.51
C HIS A 99 -5.41 -5.93 14.85
N THR A 100 -6.07 -5.47 13.81
CA THR A 100 -5.72 -4.20 13.18
C THR A 100 -6.07 -3.03 14.10
N PRO A 101 -5.15 -2.08 14.34
CA PRO A 101 -5.49 -0.87 15.06
C PRO A 101 -6.62 -0.10 14.37
N LYS A 102 -7.68 0.21 15.11
CA LYS A 102 -8.90 0.83 14.57
C LYS A 102 -8.64 2.15 13.83
N ALA A 103 -7.64 2.91 14.26
CA ALA A 103 -7.20 4.16 13.64
C ALA A 103 -6.75 3.98 12.17
N ILE A 104 -6.31 2.77 11.79
CA ILE A 104 -5.90 2.41 10.43
C ILE A 104 -6.84 1.37 9.78
N ASP A 105 -8.07 1.23 10.27
CA ASP A 105 -9.02 0.23 9.76
C ASP A 105 -10.43 0.82 9.54
N ILE A 106 -11.09 1.22 10.63
CA ILE A 106 -12.52 1.56 10.65
C ILE A 106 -12.81 2.97 11.14
N GLU A 107 -11.82 3.64 11.73
CA GLU A 107 -12.02 5.00 12.21
C GLU A 107 -11.84 6.03 11.11
N LYS A 108 -12.72 7.02 11.13
CA LYS A 108 -12.64 8.19 10.26
C LYS A 108 -11.39 9.03 10.60
N TRP A 109 -10.76 9.54 9.55
CA TRP A 109 -9.74 10.57 9.58
C TRP A 109 -10.37 11.95 9.37
N GLU A 110 -9.71 12.99 9.86
CA GLU A 110 -10.15 14.35 9.65
C GLU A 110 -9.72 14.83 8.27
N VAL A 111 -10.57 15.61 7.60
CA VAL A 111 -10.21 16.30 6.35
C VAL A 111 -9.72 17.68 6.75
N ARG A 112 -8.42 17.93 6.57
CA ARG A 112 -7.79 19.21 6.86
C ARG A 112 -8.01 20.21 5.72
N ASP A 113 -7.86 19.74 4.48
CA ASP A 113 -8.06 20.53 3.27
C ASP A 113 -8.52 19.63 2.12
N ALA A 114 -9.32 20.17 1.21
CA ALA A 114 -9.75 19.48 0.01
C ALA A 114 -10.04 20.47 -1.13
N THR A 115 -9.49 20.16 -2.30
CA THR A 115 -9.68 20.87 -3.57
C THR A 115 -10.08 19.87 -4.65
N THR A 116 -10.27 20.34 -5.88
CA THR A 116 -10.49 19.45 -7.03
C THR A 116 -9.25 18.63 -7.41
N GLY A 117 -8.04 19.07 -7.02
CA GLY A 117 -6.78 18.41 -7.40
C GLY A 117 -6.04 17.73 -6.24
N SER A 118 -6.41 17.99 -5.00
CA SER A 118 -5.73 17.42 -3.82
C SER A 118 -6.63 17.38 -2.59
N ALA A 119 -6.35 16.46 -1.66
CA ALA A 119 -6.95 16.45 -0.33
C ALA A 119 -5.93 16.00 0.73
N THR A 120 -5.95 16.67 1.88
CA THR A 120 -5.10 16.37 3.04
C THR A 120 -5.95 15.90 4.20
N PHE A 121 -5.50 14.80 4.81
CA PHE A 121 -6.15 14.14 5.93
C PHE A 121 -5.21 14.04 7.13
N THR A 122 -5.77 14.10 8.33
CA THR A 122 -5.03 13.98 9.59
C THR A 122 -5.68 13.00 10.54
N LYS A 123 -4.85 12.34 11.36
CA LYS A 123 -5.30 11.41 12.40
C LYS A 123 -4.32 11.37 13.56
N GLU A 124 -4.82 11.65 14.75
CA GLU A 124 -4.11 11.36 16.00
C GLU A 124 -4.47 9.95 16.47
N MET A 125 -3.48 9.20 16.97
CA MET A 125 -3.68 7.84 17.45
C MET A 125 -2.74 7.49 18.62
N SER A 126 -3.23 6.63 19.51
CA SER A 126 -2.44 6.03 20.58
C SER A 126 -2.41 4.52 20.37
N LEU A 127 -1.23 3.98 20.06
CA LEU A 127 -1.05 2.58 19.73
C LEU A 127 -0.15 1.91 20.77
N GLN A 128 -0.62 0.83 21.40
CA GLN A 128 0.23 0.02 22.26
C GLN A 128 1.07 -0.92 21.39
N ASN A 129 2.38 -0.90 21.57
CA ASN A 129 3.25 -1.89 20.94
C ASN A 129 3.43 -3.14 21.82
N TYR A 130 4.00 -4.19 21.24
CA TYR A 130 4.17 -5.48 21.89
C TYR A 130 5.12 -5.44 23.11
N LYS A 131 5.97 -4.40 23.21
CA LYS A 131 6.78 -4.12 24.42
C LYS A 131 5.98 -3.47 25.55
N GLY A 132 4.73 -3.09 25.30
CA GLY A 132 3.81 -2.44 26.24
C GLY A 132 3.82 -0.91 26.23
N ASN A 133 4.65 -0.28 25.39
CA ASN A 133 4.72 1.18 25.29
C ASN A 133 3.55 1.72 24.47
N HIS A 134 2.99 2.86 24.89
CA HIS A 134 1.95 3.57 24.14
C HIS A 134 2.60 4.64 23.27
N LEU A 135 2.59 4.41 21.96
CA LEU A 135 3.10 5.31 20.95
C LEU A 135 2.02 6.35 20.62
N GLN A 136 2.31 7.63 20.81
CA GLN A 136 1.44 8.74 20.45
C GLN A 136 1.88 9.24 19.07
N ILE A 137 0.98 9.14 18.09
CA ILE A 137 1.32 9.34 16.67
C ILE A 137 0.34 10.32 16.06
N ALA A 138 0.87 11.38 15.46
CA ALA A 138 0.12 12.17 14.48
C ALA A 138 0.45 11.66 13.08
N ALA A 139 -0.58 11.25 12.34
CA ALA A 139 -0.47 10.93 10.92
C ALA A 139 -1.06 12.05 10.06
N GLU A 140 -0.35 12.38 8.99
CA GLU A 140 -0.81 13.27 7.92
C GLU A 140 -0.64 12.56 6.58
N ARG A 141 -1.66 12.68 5.73
CA ARG A 141 -1.68 12.09 4.40
C ARG A 141 -2.25 13.08 3.41
N THR A 142 -1.52 13.37 2.34
CA THR A 142 -1.98 14.20 1.24
C THR A 142 -2.04 13.35 -0.03
N VAL A 143 -3.19 13.38 -0.70
CA VAL A 143 -3.38 12.73 -2.00
C VAL A 143 -3.55 13.81 -3.05
N SER A 144 -2.76 13.79 -4.11
CA SER A 144 -2.77 14.81 -5.16
C SER A 144 -2.83 14.17 -6.54
N LEU A 145 -3.67 14.71 -7.42
CA LEU A 145 -3.72 14.32 -8.82
C LEU A 145 -2.42 14.73 -9.53
N ILE A 146 -1.91 13.87 -10.39
CA ILE A 146 -0.73 14.14 -11.22
C ILE A 146 -1.20 14.42 -12.65
N THR A 147 -0.74 15.52 -13.24
CA THR A 147 -1.08 15.91 -14.61
C THR A 147 -0.38 15.03 -15.64
N GLY A 148 -0.92 14.96 -16.87
CA GLY A 148 -0.31 14.18 -17.96
C GLY A 148 1.13 14.60 -18.27
N SER A 149 1.46 15.89 -18.17
CA SER A 149 2.83 16.39 -18.32
C SER A 149 3.76 15.90 -17.21
N GLU A 150 3.28 15.89 -15.96
CA GLU A 150 4.08 15.39 -14.84
C GLU A 150 4.31 13.88 -14.94
N ILE A 151 3.31 13.09 -15.37
CA ILE A 151 3.49 11.66 -15.65
C ILE A 151 4.61 11.45 -16.67
N ALA A 152 4.55 12.17 -17.80
CA ALA A 152 5.54 12.07 -18.87
C ALA A 152 6.95 12.44 -18.38
N THR A 153 7.08 13.51 -17.60
CA THR A 153 8.35 13.94 -17.01
C THR A 153 8.90 12.94 -16.00
N THR A 154 8.08 12.49 -15.05
CA THR A 154 8.51 11.56 -13.98
C THR A 154 8.96 10.21 -14.55
N LEU A 155 8.25 9.70 -15.56
CA LEU A 155 8.57 8.41 -16.17
C LEU A 155 9.60 8.51 -17.31
N GLY A 156 9.91 9.73 -17.79
CA GLY A 156 10.80 9.93 -18.93
C GLY A 156 10.26 9.36 -20.24
N ILE A 157 8.93 9.42 -20.44
CA ILE A 157 8.24 8.84 -21.60
C ILE A 157 7.37 9.87 -22.31
N SER A 158 6.89 9.52 -23.52
CA SER A 158 5.75 10.17 -24.15
C SER A 158 4.54 9.25 -24.05
N ILE A 159 3.40 9.78 -23.57
CA ILE A 159 2.14 9.03 -23.50
C ILE A 159 1.51 9.05 -24.90
N PRO A 160 1.27 7.88 -25.53
CA PRO A 160 0.62 7.84 -26.84
C PRO A 160 -0.81 8.42 -26.79
N GLU A 161 -1.25 9.08 -27.85
CA GLU A 161 -2.58 9.73 -27.90
C GLU A 161 -3.76 8.77 -27.67
N ASN A 162 -3.58 7.49 -28.00
CA ASN A 162 -4.60 6.45 -27.81
C ASN A 162 -4.58 5.79 -26.42
N VAL A 163 -3.74 6.28 -25.50
CA VAL A 163 -3.63 5.77 -24.13
C VAL A 163 -4.24 6.78 -23.17
N GLY A 164 -5.32 6.39 -22.49
CA GLY A 164 -5.85 7.16 -21.36
C GLY A 164 -4.94 6.99 -20.14
N ALA A 165 -4.68 8.08 -19.42
CA ALA A 165 -3.85 8.07 -18.22
C ALA A 165 -4.56 8.73 -17.04
N VAL A 166 -4.35 8.14 -15.86
CA VAL A 166 -4.65 8.74 -14.56
C VAL A 166 -3.50 8.42 -13.63
N ALA A 167 -3.08 9.38 -12.83
CA ALA A 167 -2.08 9.17 -11.80
C ALA A 167 -2.36 10.10 -10.61
N TYR A 168 -1.92 9.67 -9.44
CA TYR A 168 -1.92 10.46 -8.22
C TYR A 168 -0.68 10.12 -7.41
N SER A 169 -0.27 11.05 -6.55
CA SER A 169 0.75 10.82 -5.53
C SER A 169 0.10 10.77 -4.15
N THR A 170 0.77 10.10 -3.22
CA THR A 170 0.43 10.18 -1.80
C THR A 170 1.67 10.55 -1.01
N GLU A 171 1.64 11.68 -0.33
CA GLU A 171 2.64 12.04 0.67
C GLU A 171 2.11 11.61 2.04
N ASN A 172 2.89 10.81 2.76
CA ASN A 172 2.46 10.22 4.03
C ASN A 172 3.52 10.54 5.09
N ARG A 173 3.09 11.06 6.24
CA ARG A 173 3.95 11.44 7.36
C ARG A 173 3.37 10.91 8.65
N ILE A 174 4.26 10.41 9.51
CA ILE A 174 3.96 10.19 10.93
C ILE A 174 4.90 11.04 11.77
N THR A 175 4.39 11.55 12.89
CA THR A 175 5.15 12.34 13.86
C THR A 175 5.01 11.70 15.23
N ASN A 176 6.15 11.46 15.89
CA ASN A 176 6.17 11.05 17.29
C ASN A 176 5.72 12.20 18.19
N GLN A 177 4.61 12.02 18.90
CA GLN A 177 4.07 12.97 19.87
C GLN A 177 4.32 12.55 21.33
N ASN A 178 5.05 11.46 21.56
CA ASN A 178 5.45 11.09 22.90
C ASN A 178 6.39 12.14 23.50
N ASN A 179 6.48 12.15 24.83
CA ASN A 179 7.53 12.84 25.57
C ASN A 179 8.84 12.01 25.67
N PHE A 180 8.97 10.96 24.86
CA PHE A 180 10.13 10.08 24.76
C PHE A 180 10.41 9.71 23.30
N GLU A 181 11.67 9.37 23.02
CA GLU A 181 12.11 8.97 21.68
C GLU A 181 11.74 7.50 21.37
N TRP A 182 11.44 7.22 20.11
CA TRP A 182 11.34 5.85 19.63
C TRP A 182 12.74 5.30 19.35
N THR A 183 13.15 4.32 20.15
CA THR A 183 14.48 3.71 20.15
C THR A 183 14.33 2.18 20.09
N PRO A 184 15.41 1.40 19.94
CA PRO A 184 15.32 -0.06 20.04
C PRO A 184 14.71 -0.54 21.37
N GLU A 185 14.90 0.21 22.45
CA GLU A 185 14.37 -0.09 23.78
C GLU A 185 12.87 0.19 23.88
N THR A 186 12.38 1.29 23.31
CA THR A 186 10.96 1.65 23.36
C THR A 186 10.14 1.02 22.23
N GLY A 187 10.80 0.61 21.14
CA GLY A 187 10.18 0.19 19.89
C GLY A 187 9.78 1.38 19.02
N THR A 188 9.50 1.11 17.74
CA THR A 188 9.12 2.13 16.76
C THR A 188 8.09 1.57 15.77
N VAL A 189 7.52 2.46 14.96
CA VAL A 189 6.57 2.13 13.88
C VAL A 189 7.11 2.58 12.53
N CYS A 190 6.58 1.99 11.46
CA CYS A 190 6.86 2.40 10.09
C CYS A 190 5.56 2.57 9.30
N ILE A 191 5.64 3.30 8.19
CA ILE A 191 4.55 3.35 7.21
C ILE A 191 4.72 2.16 6.26
N TRP A 192 3.62 1.49 5.94
CA TRP A 192 3.57 0.50 4.87
C TRP A 192 2.42 0.87 3.93
N MET A 193 2.70 1.11 2.66
CA MET A 193 1.66 1.38 1.66
C MET A 193 1.12 0.08 1.09
N LEU A 194 -0.21 -0.06 1.08
CA LEU A 194 -0.91 -1.23 0.57
C LEU A 194 -1.75 -0.84 -0.64
N ASP A 195 -1.39 -1.38 -1.80
CA ASP A 195 -2.06 -1.11 -3.06
C ASP A 195 -2.81 -2.36 -3.53
N MET A 196 -4.13 -2.24 -3.72
CA MET A 196 -4.97 -3.36 -4.16
C MET A 196 -5.58 -3.07 -5.52
N PHE A 197 -5.13 -3.81 -6.53
CA PHE A 197 -5.63 -3.73 -7.90
C PHE A 197 -6.53 -4.90 -8.24
N ILE A 198 -7.36 -4.73 -9.28
CA ILE A 198 -8.22 -5.81 -9.79
C ILE A 198 -7.32 -6.88 -10.44
N PRO A 199 -7.34 -8.15 -9.96
CA PRO A 199 -6.53 -9.21 -10.53
C PRO A 199 -7.03 -9.60 -11.93
N SER A 200 -6.15 -10.21 -12.72
CA SER A 200 -6.47 -10.75 -14.05
C SER A 200 -5.69 -12.04 -14.31
N ASP A 201 -6.32 -12.99 -15.01
CA ASP A 201 -5.77 -14.31 -15.32
C ASP A 201 -4.39 -14.26 -16.00
N SER A 202 -4.07 -13.14 -16.66
CA SER A 202 -2.83 -12.91 -17.38
C SER A 202 -2.03 -11.72 -16.85
N ALA A 203 -2.38 -11.16 -15.69
CA ALA A 203 -1.63 -10.07 -15.09
C ALA A 203 -0.25 -10.52 -14.62
N VAL A 204 0.76 -9.71 -14.92
CA VAL A 204 2.15 -9.92 -14.51
C VAL A 204 2.64 -8.66 -13.83
N THR A 205 3.08 -8.81 -12.59
CA THR A 205 3.84 -7.79 -11.86
C THR A 205 5.30 -7.87 -12.28
N ILE A 206 5.86 -6.74 -12.65
CA ILE A 206 7.20 -6.56 -13.22
C ILE A 206 8.00 -5.74 -12.21
N ILE A 207 9.07 -6.32 -11.66
CA ILE A 207 9.83 -5.73 -10.56
C ILE A 207 11.31 -5.72 -10.94
N PRO A 208 11.80 -4.62 -11.53
CA PRO A 208 13.23 -4.43 -11.76
C PRO A 208 13.98 -4.37 -10.43
N TYR A 209 15.22 -4.87 -10.42
CA TYR A 209 16.07 -4.84 -9.23
C TYR A 209 17.53 -4.54 -9.60
N HIS A 210 18.29 -4.02 -8.64
CA HIS A 210 19.72 -3.82 -8.76
C HIS A 210 20.46 -5.17 -8.75
N THR A 211 21.08 -5.51 -9.89
CA THR A 211 21.92 -6.70 -10.03
C THR A 211 23.26 -6.52 -9.31
N GLY A 212 23.82 -7.61 -8.78
CA GLY A 212 25.10 -7.59 -8.05
C GLY A 212 25.17 -8.67 -6.98
N GLU A 213 26.32 -8.78 -6.33
CA GLU A 213 26.60 -9.83 -5.35
C GLU A 213 25.66 -9.78 -4.13
N GLU A 214 25.20 -10.96 -3.70
CA GLU A 214 24.31 -11.08 -2.52
C GLU A 214 24.97 -10.59 -1.23
N THR A 215 26.29 -10.70 -1.11
CA THR A 215 27.02 -10.20 0.07
C THR A 215 27.00 -8.68 0.20
N GLU A 216 26.74 -7.96 -0.88
CA GLU A 216 26.71 -6.48 -0.90
C GLU A 216 25.28 -5.94 -0.86
N LEU A 217 24.39 -6.54 -1.66
CA LEU A 217 23.02 -6.04 -1.87
C LEU A 217 21.95 -6.86 -1.14
N GLY A 218 22.33 -7.96 -0.49
CA GLY A 218 21.41 -8.95 0.07
C GLY A 218 20.74 -9.80 -1.02
N LYS A 219 19.86 -10.72 -0.61
CA LYS A 219 19.08 -11.57 -1.51
C LYS A 219 18.23 -10.72 -2.45
N VAL A 220 18.02 -11.20 -3.67
CA VAL A 220 17.17 -10.53 -4.68
C VAL A 220 15.76 -10.32 -4.12
N ALA A 221 15.12 -11.39 -3.64
CA ALA A 221 13.84 -11.32 -2.95
C ALA A 221 13.65 -12.50 -2.00
N THR A 222 12.90 -12.28 -0.93
CA THR A 222 12.35 -13.35 -0.07
C THR A 222 10.99 -13.76 -0.63
N SER A 223 10.83 -15.02 -1.04
CA SER A 223 9.65 -15.50 -1.81
C SER A 223 8.93 -16.68 -1.15
N ASP A 224 9.21 -16.96 0.12
CA ASP A 224 8.73 -18.12 0.88
C ASP A 224 7.85 -17.75 2.09
N TYR A 225 7.41 -16.49 2.19
CA TYR A 225 6.67 -15.98 3.35
C TYR A 225 5.38 -16.77 3.68
N PHE A 226 4.68 -17.29 2.67
CA PHE A 226 3.51 -18.18 2.83
C PHE A 226 3.75 -19.58 2.25
N GLY A 227 5.02 -20.00 2.21
CA GLY A 227 5.50 -21.07 1.35
C GLY A 227 6.11 -20.52 0.07
N GLN A 228 7.04 -21.28 -0.51
CA GLN A 228 7.79 -20.89 -1.70
C GLN A 228 6.84 -20.61 -2.87
N ILE A 229 6.95 -19.42 -3.47
CA ILE A 229 6.25 -19.10 -4.73
C ILE A 229 6.74 -20.09 -5.82
N PRO A 230 5.82 -20.77 -6.52
CA PRO A 230 6.18 -21.70 -7.60
C PRO A 230 7.00 -21.04 -8.72
N ALA A 231 7.96 -21.77 -9.28
CA ALA A 231 8.87 -21.26 -10.31
C ALA A 231 8.18 -20.88 -11.64
N ASP A 232 6.99 -21.44 -11.93
CA ASP A 232 6.16 -21.05 -13.08
C ASP A 232 5.37 -19.76 -12.82
N ARG A 233 5.42 -19.21 -11.61
CA ARG A 233 4.74 -17.99 -11.20
C ARG A 233 5.69 -16.85 -10.86
N LEU A 234 6.96 -17.14 -10.57
CA LEU A 234 8.01 -16.15 -10.30
C LEU A 234 9.23 -16.46 -11.16
N ILE A 235 9.43 -15.66 -12.20
CA ILE A 235 10.56 -15.78 -13.13
C ILE A 235 11.54 -14.65 -12.83
N ASP A 236 12.82 -14.99 -12.67
CA ASP A 236 13.91 -14.02 -12.52
C ASP A 236 14.74 -14.02 -13.81
N GLU A 237 14.70 -12.92 -14.55
CA GLU A 237 15.39 -12.80 -15.83
C GLU A 237 15.90 -11.38 -16.06
N ASN A 238 17.19 -11.25 -16.38
CA ASN A 238 17.83 -9.99 -16.79
C ASN A 238 17.64 -8.81 -15.80
N GLY A 239 17.70 -9.08 -14.49
CA GLY A 239 17.52 -8.04 -13.47
C GLY A 239 16.07 -7.64 -13.23
N ILE A 240 15.10 -8.48 -13.64
CA ILE A 240 13.67 -8.24 -13.50
C ILE A 240 13.00 -9.49 -12.96
N LEU A 241 12.21 -9.34 -11.90
CA LEU A 241 11.28 -10.38 -11.46
C LEU A 241 9.93 -10.20 -12.17
N TYR A 242 9.43 -11.29 -12.74
CA TYR A 242 8.09 -11.39 -13.30
C TYR A 242 7.25 -12.28 -12.40
N PHE A 243 6.29 -11.68 -11.70
CA PHE A 243 5.42 -12.36 -10.76
C PHE A 243 3.99 -12.41 -11.27
N LYS A 244 3.44 -13.62 -11.45
CA LYS A 244 2.05 -13.80 -11.89
C LYS A 244 1.07 -13.45 -10.77
N THR A 245 0.28 -12.40 -10.99
CA THR A 245 -0.68 -11.86 -10.00
C THR A 245 -2.14 -11.99 -10.46
N ASP A 246 -2.62 -13.23 -10.57
CA ASP A 246 -3.96 -13.59 -11.05
C ASP A 246 -5.06 -13.71 -9.96
N GLY A 247 -4.72 -13.50 -8.69
CA GLY A 247 -5.59 -13.69 -7.53
C GLY A 247 -5.98 -15.14 -7.25
N ARG A 248 -5.34 -16.14 -7.88
CA ARG A 248 -5.69 -17.57 -7.78
C ARG A 248 -4.75 -18.41 -6.93
N ALA A 249 -3.63 -17.84 -6.47
CA ALA A 249 -2.66 -18.54 -5.64
C ALA A 249 -2.00 -17.57 -4.67
N ARG A 250 -2.03 -17.87 -3.38
CA ARG A 250 -1.38 -17.02 -2.37
C ARG A 250 0.14 -17.02 -2.60
N GLY A 251 0.72 -15.85 -2.82
CA GLY A 251 2.17 -15.68 -2.97
C GLY A 251 2.59 -14.30 -2.54
N LYS A 252 3.65 -14.20 -1.73
CA LYS A 252 4.19 -12.91 -1.29
C LYS A 252 5.68 -12.90 -1.49
N LEU A 253 6.17 -11.84 -2.14
CA LEU A 253 7.59 -11.55 -2.23
C LEU A 253 7.90 -10.25 -1.51
N TRP A 254 9.09 -10.19 -0.95
CA TRP A 254 9.64 -9.00 -0.31
C TRP A 254 11.04 -8.71 -0.85
N MET A 255 11.37 -7.43 -0.98
CA MET A 255 12.64 -6.97 -1.52
C MET A 255 13.19 -5.83 -0.66
N ASN A 256 14.46 -5.96 -0.30
CA ASN A 256 15.15 -5.01 0.55
C ASN A 256 15.46 -3.69 -0.19
N ALA A 257 15.77 -2.65 0.58
CA ALA A 257 16.01 -1.30 0.08
C ALA A 257 17.24 -1.16 -0.85
N LYS A 258 18.22 -2.07 -0.76
CA LYS A 258 19.41 -2.09 -1.63
C LYS A 258 19.15 -2.77 -2.98
N ARG A 259 18.13 -3.62 -3.07
CA ARG A 259 17.75 -4.33 -4.31
C ARG A 259 16.68 -3.59 -5.12
N THR A 260 15.74 -2.89 -4.48
CA THR A 260 14.68 -2.20 -5.20
C THR A 260 15.21 -1.06 -6.06
N THR A 261 14.72 -0.93 -7.30
CA THR A 261 14.93 0.25 -8.15
C THR A 261 13.89 1.34 -7.90
N THR A 262 13.11 1.20 -6.83
CA THR A 262 11.98 2.08 -6.44
C THR A 262 10.87 2.24 -7.46
N VAL A 263 10.80 1.31 -8.41
CA VAL A 263 9.78 1.23 -9.46
C VAL A 263 9.29 -0.20 -9.54
N ALA A 264 7.97 -0.38 -9.63
CA ALA A 264 7.38 -1.64 -10.05
C ALA A 264 6.21 -1.37 -10.99
N GLY A 265 5.88 -2.36 -11.83
CA GLY A 265 4.76 -2.30 -12.74
C GLY A 265 3.86 -3.50 -12.62
N ASN A 266 2.64 -3.38 -13.13
CA ASN A 266 1.76 -4.51 -13.40
C ASN A 266 1.14 -4.31 -14.77
N TYR A 267 1.24 -5.33 -15.63
CA TYR A 267 0.60 -5.31 -16.93
C TYR A 267 -0.47 -6.38 -17.01
N ASP A 268 -1.69 -5.96 -17.33
CA ASP A 268 -2.81 -6.84 -17.65
C ASP A 268 -3.11 -6.77 -19.16
N PRO A 269 -2.72 -7.77 -19.95
CA PRO A 269 -2.97 -7.80 -21.38
C PRO A 269 -4.46 -7.96 -21.72
N VAL A 270 -5.29 -8.49 -20.80
CA VAL A 270 -6.72 -8.69 -21.05
C VAL A 270 -7.46 -7.35 -21.08
N SER A 271 -7.14 -6.47 -20.13
CA SER A 271 -7.73 -5.13 -20.06
C SER A 271 -6.92 -4.06 -20.79
N GLY A 272 -5.69 -4.36 -21.22
CA GLY A 272 -4.75 -3.39 -21.79
C GLY A 272 -4.27 -2.36 -20.76
N ARG A 273 -4.24 -2.72 -19.48
CA ARG A 273 -3.90 -1.82 -18.37
C ARG A 273 -2.44 -1.99 -17.97
N LEU A 274 -1.73 -0.87 -17.92
CA LEU A 274 -0.42 -0.76 -17.31
C LEU A 274 -0.54 0.08 -16.04
N THR A 275 -0.19 -0.50 -14.90
CA THR A 275 -0.05 0.20 -13.63
C THR A 275 1.44 0.34 -13.35
N ILE A 276 1.87 1.53 -12.92
CA ILE A 276 3.25 1.80 -12.52
C ILE A 276 3.19 2.42 -11.14
N VAL A 277 4.00 1.91 -10.21
CA VAL A 277 4.22 2.49 -8.89
C VAL A 277 5.66 2.95 -8.79
N THR A 278 5.83 4.14 -8.24
CA THR A 278 7.13 4.73 -7.90
C THR A 278 7.08 5.18 -6.44
N PHE A 279 8.16 5.02 -5.71
CA PHE A 279 8.22 5.40 -4.29
C PHE A 279 9.63 5.83 -3.90
N ASP A 280 9.78 6.36 -2.69
CA ASP A 280 11.09 6.71 -2.14
C ASP A 280 11.64 5.55 -1.31
N ALA A 281 12.90 5.20 -1.51
CA ALA A 281 13.63 4.31 -0.63
C ALA A 281 15.03 4.85 -0.38
N VAL A 282 15.48 4.76 0.87
CA VAL A 282 16.85 5.08 1.27
C VAL A 282 17.55 3.76 1.60
N PRO A 283 18.54 3.31 0.80
CA PRO A 283 19.16 1.98 0.96
C PRO A 283 19.79 1.72 2.33
N GLU A 284 20.30 2.76 2.99
CA GLU A 284 20.96 2.68 4.30
C GLU A 284 20.04 3.04 5.47
N ALA A 285 18.74 3.30 5.22
CA ALA A 285 17.78 3.52 6.29
C ALA A 285 17.41 2.20 7.00
N VAL A 286 16.81 2.34 8.18
CA VAL A 286 16.28 1.22 8.95
C VAL A 286 14.87 0.88 8.45
N TYR A 287 14.65 -0.38 8.07
CA TYR A 287 13.35 -0.92 7.69
C TYR A 287 12.90 -1.92 8.74
N LEU A 288 11.62 -1.89 9.11
CA LEU A 288 11.09 -2.75 10.16
C LEU A 288 10.63 -4.09 9.62
N ASN A 289 11.00 -5.17 10.32
CA ASN A 289 10.56 -6.52 9.99
C ASN A 289 9.05 -6.67 10.28
N GLN A 290 8.31 -7.28 9.34
CA GLN A 290 6.84 -7.45 9.43
C GLN A 290 6.42 -8.89 9.79
N GLU A 291 7.36 -9.83 9.91
CA GLU A 291 7.09 -11.24 10.22
C GLU A 291 6.44 -11.38 11.61
N TRP A 292 5.51 -12.33 11.72
CA TRP A 292 4.90 -12.73 12.99
C TRP A 292 5.85 -13.66 13.74
N ASN A 293 7.00 -13.11 14.11
CA ASN A 293 8.06 -13.82 14.81
C ASN A 293 8.85 -12.86 15.71
N PRO A 294 8.60 -12.86 17.03
CA PRO A 294 9.35 -12.06 18.00
C PRO A 294 10.85 -12.33 18.06
N GLU A 295 11.33 -13.47 17.56
CA GLU A 295 12.76 -13.82 17.59
C GLU A 295 13.56 -13.18 16.44
N ARG A 296 12.87 -12.64 15.42
CA ARG A 296 13.52 -11.94 14.30
C ARG A 296 13.98 -10.56 14.73
N ASN A 297 15.07 -10.10 14.13
CA ASN A 297 15.54 -8.73 14.33
C ASN A 297 14.46 -7.74 13.82
N PRO A 298 13.85 -6.93 14.71
CA PRO A 298 12.76 -6.03 14.30
C PRO A 298 13.24 -4.86 13.44
N LEU A 299 14.54 -4.58 13.40
CA LEU A 299 15.15 -3.46 12.67
C LEU A 299 15.73 -3.88 11.31
N THR A 300 15.33 -5.05 10.78
CA THR A 300 15.75 -5.54 9.46
C THR A 300 14.55 -6.05 8.69
N GLY A 301 14.01 -5.20 7.82
CA GLY A 301 12.89 -5.50 6.95
C GLY A 301 13.11 -5.06 5.51
N ASP A 302 12.02 -5.07 4.77
CA ASP A 302 11.99 -4.86 3.33
C ASP A 302 11.35 -3.51 2.96
N ALA A 303 11.69 -3.00 1.78
CA ALA A 303 11.17 -1.73 1.26
C ALA A 303 10.04 -1.92 0.24
N LEU A 304 10.06 -3.04 -0.48
CA LEU A 304 9.07 -3.38 -1.50
C LEU A 304 8.48 -4.75 -1.19
N ASN A 305 7.19 -4.90 -1.46
CA ASN A 305 6.54 -6.19 -1.53
C ASN A 305 5.61 -6.27 -2.75
N ALA A 306 5.39 -7.49 -3.22
CA ALA A 306 4.29 -7.79 -4.12
C ALA A 306 3.54 -9.02 -3.61
N TYR A 307 2.23 -9.00 -3.79
CA TYR A 307 1.32 -10.00 -3.27
C TYR A 307 0.32 -10.43 -4.33
N ASN A 308 -0.01 -11.72 -4.34
CA ASN A 308 -1.07 -12.31 -5.14
C ASN A 308 -2.16 -12.93 -4.24
#